data_AF-A0A914YJ02-F1
#
_entry.id   AF-A0A914YJ02-F1
#
_cell.length_a   1.000
_cell.length_b   1.000
_cell.length_c   1.000
_cell.angle_alpha   90.00
_cell.angle_beta   90.00
_cell.angle_gamma   90.00
#
_symmetry.space_group_name_H-M   'P 1'
#
loop_
_entity.id
_entity.type
_entity.pdbx_description
1 polymer ?
#
loop_
_entity_poly.entity_id
_entity_poly.type
_entity_poly.pdbx_seq_one_letter_code
_entity_poly.pdbx_strand_id
1 'polypeptide(L)'
;MVQSFTIFVCFILYGTVLAATPGEQTRRNEINLFDQSLTEVQRKQFLAILSDSSLSEQQADDKIDGFINTLNDTQQGWYKIIKERQQLSVQEEKAFRLERIAEMPQSLQKIANDIEVPLKVK
;
A
#
# COMPACT_ATOMS: atom_id res chain seq x y z
N MET A 1 -7.20 -9.24 -5.61
CA MET A 1 -7.21 -7.81 -5.22
C MET A 1 -6.87 -7.75 -3.72
N VAL A 2 -5.68 -8.25 -3.31
CA VAL A 2 -5.40 -8.63 -1.90
C VAL A 2 -3.90 -8.51 -1.61
N GLN A 3 -3.34 -7.31 -1.74
CA GLN A 3 -1.90 -7.11 -1.49
C GLN A 3 -1.55 -5.66 -1.12
N SER A 4 -2.52 -4.85 -0.70
CA SER A 4 -2.31 -3.41 -0.53
C SER A 4 -1.95 -3.05 0.91
N PHE A 5 -2.40 -3.82 1.90
CA PHE A 5 -2.26 -3.39 3.29
C PHE A 5 -0.90 -3.66 3.90
N THR A 6 -0.33 -4.85 3.63
CA THR A 6 1.02 -5.21 4.11
C THR A 6 2.07 -4.29 3.49
N ILE A 7 1.84 -3.81 2.26
CA ILE A 7 2.69 -2.81 1.60
C ILE A 7 2.53 -1.44 2.28
N PHE A 8 1.33 -1.07 2.75
CA PHE A 8 1.07 0.23 3.38
C PHE A 8 1.82 0.38 4.72
N VAL A 9 1.74 -0.65 5.58
CA VAL A 9 2.47 -0.70 6.86
C VAL A 9 3.98 -0.73 6.63
N CYS A 10 4.44 -1.53 5.65
CA CYS A 10 5.85 -1.56 5.28
C CYS A 10 6.33 -0.24 4.66
N PHE A 11 5.55 0.48 3.85
CA PHE A 11 5.99 1.77 3.27
C PHE A 11 6.03 2.91 4.30
N ILE A 12 5.10 2.94 5.25
CA ILE A 12 5.12 3.91 6.35
C ILE A 12 6.32 3.66 7.27
N LEU A 13 6.66 2.39 7.54
CA LEU A 13 7.79 2.02 8.42
C LEU A 13 9.17 2.00 7.70
N TYR A 14 9.24 1.61 6.43
CA TYR A 14 10.47 1.53 5.61
C TYR A 14 10.69 2.75 4.71
N GLY A 15 9.91 3.82 4.85
CA GLY A 15 10.20 5.12 4.23
C GLY A 15 11.56 5.71 4.62
N THR A 16 12.39 5.02 5.39
CA THR A 16 13.76 5.42 5.73
C THR A 16 14.83 4.84 4.79
N VAL A 17 14.57 3.82 3.97
CA VAL A 17 15.66 3.12 3.26
C VAL A 17 15.32 2.84 1.79
N LEU A 18 16.11 3.47 0.90
CA LEU A 18 16.28 3.25 -0.56
C LEU A 18 15.53 4.19 -1.56
N ALA A 19 16.36 4.94 -2.29
CA ALA A 19 16.20 5.54 -3.62
C ALA A 19 15.18 6.68 -3.90
N ALA A 20 15.65 7.92 -3.68
CA ALA A 20 14.99 9.18 -4.03
C ALA A 20 14.65 9.33 -5.54
N THR A 21 13.51 8.78 -5.97
CA THR A 21 12.86 9.15 -7.24
C THR A 21 11.84 10.26 -6.98
N PRO A 22 11.56 11.16 -7.95
CA PRO A 22 10.61 12.27 -7.77
C PRO A 22 9.22 11.81 -7.30
N GLY A 23 8.76 10.65 -7.79
CA GLY A 23 7.48 10.05 -7.38
C GLY A 23 7.46 9.49 -5.96
N GLU A 24 8.61 9.12 -5.39
CA GLU A 24 8.69 8.75 -3.97
C GLU A 24 8.67 9.94 -3.03
N GLN A 25 9.30 11.05 -3.41
CA GLN A 25 9.32 12.26 -2.58
C GLN A 25 7.93 12.88 -2.44
N THR A 26 7.14 12.89 -3.52
CA THR A 26 5.73 13.28 -3.48
C THR A 26 4.92 12.37 -2.57
N ARG A 27 5.08 11.04 -2.67
CA ARG A 27 4.39 10.07 -1.80
C ARG A 27 4.73 10.26 -0.32
N ARG A 28 6.01 10.46 -0.01
CA ARG A 28 6.47 10.75 1.37
C ARG A 28 5.85 12.03 1.91
N ASN A 29 5.77 13.09 1.09
CA ASN A 29 5.15 14.35 1.47
C ASN A 29 3.65 14.16 1.76
N GLU A 30 2.92 13.44 0.91
CA GLU A 30 1.48 13.19 1.11
C GLU A 30 1.21 12.36 2.38
N ILE A 31 2.01 11.32 2.64
CA ILE A 31 1.94 10.53 3.88
C ILE A 31 2.23 11.40 5.11
N ASN A 32 3.25 12.27 5.02
CA ASN A 32 3.60 13.18 6.11
C ASN A 32 2.50 14.23 6.35
N LEU A 33 1.87 14.75 5.30
CA LEU A 33 0.74 15.68 5.43
C LEU A 33 -0.48 15.01 6.07
N PHE A 34 -0.76 13.76 5.70
CA PHE A 34 -1.79 12.97 6.38
C PHE A 34 -1.44 12.78 7.87
N ASP A 35 -0.24 12.30 8.19
CA ASP A 35 0.18 12.06 9.57
C ASP A 35 0.16 13.34 10.42
N GLN A 36 0.61 14.48 9.87
CA GLN A 36 0.57 15.78 10.54
C GLN A 36 -0.86 16.30 10.72
N SER A 37 -1.77 15.93 9.82
CA SER A 37 -3.17 16.33 9.94
C SER A 37 -3.90 15.60 11.06
N LEU A 38 -3.41 14.44 11.51
CA LEU A 38 -4.00 13.66 12.60
C LEU A 38 -3.62 14.24 13.97
N THR A 39 -4.58 14.24 14.90
CA THR A 39 -4.27 14.46 16.32
C THR A 39 -3.48 13.28 16.89
N GLU A 40 -2.80 13.48 18.03
CA GLU A 40 -2.05 12.40 18.68
C GLU A 40 -2.94 11.18 19.01
N VAL A 41 -4.19 11.42 19.43
CA VAL A 41 -5.17 10.36 19.71
C VAL A 41 -5.52 9.59 18.45
N GLN A 42 -5.83 10.30 17.35
CA GLN A 42 -6.14 9.69 16.06
C GLN A 42 -4.96 8.89 15.51
N ARG A 43 -3.74 9.43 15.60
CA ARG A 43 -2.52 8.72 15.19
C ARG A 43 -2.32 7.44 15.99
N LYS A 44 -2.51 7.46 17.31
CA LYS A 44 -2.42 6.25 18.15
C LYS A 44 -3.48 5.21 17.76
N GLN A 45 -4.71 5.63 17.47
CA GLN A 45 -5.77 4.73 17.01
C GLN A 45 -5.43 4.10 15.66
N PHE A 46 -4.96 4.91 14.71
CA PHE A 46 -4.54 4.44 13.40
C PHE A 46 -3.38 3.42 13.49
N LEU A 47 -2.35 3.75 14.26
CA LEU A 47 -1.22 2.85 14.51
C LEU A 47 -1.63 1.57 15.24
N ALA A 48 -2.60 1.64 16.16
CA ALA A 48 -3.12 0.46 16.84
C ALA A 48 -3.80 -0.50 15.87
N ILE A 49 -4.58 0.01 14.90
CA ILE A 49 -5.19 -0.83 13.86
C ILE A 49 -4.11 -1.47 12.98
N LEU A 50 -3.09 -0.69 12.57
CA LEU A 50 -2.00 -1.16 11.71
C LEU A 50 -1.09 -2.18 12.40
N SER A 51 -0.93 -2.09 13.72
CA SER A 51 -0.02 -2.94 14.51
C SER A 51 -0.72 -4.18 15.08
N ASP A 52 -2.03 -4.29 14.93
CA ASP A 52 -2.82 -5.39 15.45
C ASP A 52 -2.66 -6.64 14.57
N SER A 53 -1.65 -7.45 14.91
CA SER A 53 -1.34 -8.70 14.21
C SER A 53 -2.41 -9.78 14.38
N SER A 54 -3.45 -9.56 15.19
CA SER A 54 -4.57 -10.50 15.34
C SER A 54 -5.63 -10.33 14.26
N LEU A 55 -5.60 -9.22 13.51
CA LEU A 55 -6.54 -8.95 12.43
C LEU A 55 -6.11 -9.62 11.13
N SER A 56 -7.09 -10.17 10.40
CA SER A 56 -6.89 -10.47 8.99
C SER A 56 -6.75 -9.17 8.18
N GLU A 57 -6.16 -9.25 6.99
CA GLU A 57 -5.99 -8.09 6.11
C GLU A 57 -7.31 -7.37 5.85
N GLN A 58 -8.38 -8.13 5.57
CA GLN A 58 -9.72 -7.58 5.34
C GLN A 58 -10.30 -6.91 6.59
N GLN A 59 -10.10 -7.49 7.77
CA GLN A 59 -10.56 -6.88 9.03
C GLN A 59 -9.80 -5.59 9.34
N ALA A 60 -8.51 -5.55 9.02
CA ALA A 60 -7.71 -4.35 9.19
C ALA A 60 -8.15 -3.25 8.21
N ASP A 61 -8.42 -3.60 6.96
CA ASP A 61 -9.00 -2.69 5.94
C ASP A 61 -10.34 -2.11 6.41
N ASP A 62 -11.27 -2.97 6.85
CA ASP A 62 -12.59 -2.54 7.32
C ASP A 62 -12.48 -1.61 8.54
N LYS A 63 -11.56 -1.90 9.47
CA LYS A 63 -11.30 -1.04 10.63
C LYS A 63 -10.68 0.29 10.24
N ILE A 64 -9.77 0.31 9.27
CA ILE A 64 -9.20 1.57 8.78
C ILE A 64 -10.26 2.39 8.07
N ASP A 65 -11.02 1.82 7.14
CA ASP A 65 -12.08 2.56 6.45
C ASP A 65 -13.12 3.08 7.47
N GLY A 66 -13.44 2.31 8.51
CA GLY A 66 -14.23 2.76 9.66
C GLY A 66 -13.61 3.95 10.40
N PHE A 67 -12.31 3.91 10.72
CA PHE A 67 -11.59 5.02 11.35
C PHE A 67 -11.57 6.27 10.47
N ILE A 68 -11.28 6.13 9.18
CA ILE A 68 -11.22 7.24 8.22
C ILE A 68 -12.56 7.96 8.12
N ASN A 69 -13.68 7.23 8.16
CA ASN A 69 -15.03 7.82 8.17
C ASN A 69 -15.33 8.66 9.42
N THR A 70 -14.52 8.58 10.48
CA THR A 70 -14.63 9.44 11.67
C THR A 70 -13.79 10.73 11.57
N LEU A 71 -12.94 10.83 10.55
CA LEU A 71 -12.07 11.98 10.32
C LEU A 71 -12.82 13.10 9.58
N ASN A 72 -12.23 14.31 9.55
CA ASN A 72 -12.78 15.40 8.76
C ASN A 72 -12.51 15.24 7.25
N ASP A 73 -13.22 16.00 6.42
CA ASP A 73 -13.13 15.91 4.95
C ASP A 73 -11.70 16.10 4.40
N THR A 74 -10.90 16.97 5.05
CA THR A 74 -9.50 17.19 4.64
C THR A 74 -8.64 15.96 4.90
N GLN A 75 -8.75 15.39 6.10
CA GLN A 75 -8.04 14.17 6.50
C GLN A 75 -8.45 12.97 5.65
N GLN A 76 -9.75 12.82 5.39
CA GLN A 76 -10.28 11.80 4.47
C GLN A 76 -9.74 11.98 3.05
N GLY A 77 -9.69 13.22 2.57
CA GLY A 77 -9.12 13.57 1.26
C GLY A 77 -7.66 13.15 1.13
N TRP A 78 -6.84 13.41 2.16
CA TRP A 78 -5.44 12.96 2.17
C TRP A 78 -5.32 11.44 2.12
N TYR A 79 -6.09 10.72 2.94
CA TYR A 79 -6.08 9.26 2.91
C TYR A 79 -6.49 8.70 1.55
N LYS A 80 -7.52 9.28 0.92
CA LYS A 80 -7.96 8.89 -0.41
C LYS A 80 -6.86 9.04 -1.47
N ILE A 81 -6.16 10.18 -1.47
CA ILE A 81 -5.03 10.41 -2.38
C ILE A 81 -3.96 9.33 -2.21
N ILE A 82 -3.60 9.01 -0.97
CA ILE A 82 -2.59 7.98 -0.67
C ILE A 82 -3.07 6.60 -1.15
N LYS A 83 -4.34 6.23 -0.89
CA LYS A 83 -4.95 4.95 -1.30
C LYS A 83 -4.99 4.82 -2.84
N GLU A 84 -5.39 5.86 -3.56
CA GLU A 84 -5.45 5.87 -5.03
C GLU A 84 -4.06 5.74 -5.67
N ARG A 85 -3.06 6.47 -5.16
CA ARG A 85 -1.68 6.36 -5.68
C ARG A 85 -1.07 5.00 -5.44
N GLN A 86 -1.39 4.36 -4.33
CA GLN A 86 -0.93 3.00 -4.09
C GLN A 86 -1.50 2.02 -5.12
N GLN A 87 -2.80 2.13 -5.42
CA GLN A 87 -3.44 1.28 -6.44
C GLN A 87 -2.82 1.50 -7.82
N LEU A 88 -2.53 2.75 -8.20
CA LEU A 88 -1.84 3.08 -9.45
C LEU A 88 -0.44 2.45 -9.50
N SER A 89 0.36 2.58 -8.44
CA SER A 89 1.71 2.00 -8.37
C SER A 89 1.69 0.47 -8.49
N VAL A 90 0.71 -0.22 -7.90
CA VAL A 90 0.55 -1.67 -8.00
C VAL A 90 0.16 -2.09 -9.42
N GLN A 91 -0.69 -1.30 -10.10
CA GLN A 91 -1.07 -1.56 -11.48
C GLN A 91 0.09 -1.35 -12.45
N GLU A 92 0.87 -0.28 -12.27
CA GLU A 92 2.07 0.00 -13.05
C GLU A 92 3.13 -1.08 -12.87
N GLU A 93 3.39 -1.55 -11.63
CA GLU A 93 4.32 -2.66 -11.39
C GLU A 93 3.83 -3.95 -12.05
N LYS A 94 2.53 -4.24 -11.97
CA LYS A 94 1.94 -5.41 -12.63
C LYS A 94 2.07 -5.33 -14.15
N ALA A 95 1.80 -4.17 -14.75
CA ALA A 95 1.96 -3.95 -16.18
C ALA A 95 3.42 -4.12 -16.62
N PHE A 96 4.36 -3.54 -15.89
CA PHE A 96 5.79 -3.69 -16.15
C PHE A 96 6.27 -5.14 -16.03
N ARG A 97 5.77 -5.89 -15.04
CA ARG A 97 6.07 -7.33 -14.92
C ARG A 97 5.53 -8.13 -16.10
N LEU A 98 4.30 -7.85 -16.55
CA LEU A 98 3.69 -8.52 -17.69
C LEU A 98 4.46 -8.23 -18.99
N GLU A 99 4.88 -6.98 -19.20
CA GLU A 99 5.71 -6.58 -20.33
C GLU A 99 7.05 -7.33 -20.33
N ARG A 100 7.75 -7.36 -19.18
CA ARG A 100 8.99 -8.12 -19.04
C ARG A 100 8.81 -9.62 -19.28
N ILE A 101 7.69 -10.22 -18.85
CA ILE A 101 7.40 -11.63 -19.13
C ILE A 101 7.17 -11.83 -20.63
N ALA A 102 6.46 -10.91 -21.30
CA ALA A 102 6.21 -10.99 -22.74
C ALA A 102 7.51 -10.92 -23.57
N GLU A 103 8.53 -10.20 -23.08
CA GLU A 103 9.86 -10.11 -23.70
C GLU A 103 10.76 -11.35 -23.45
N MET A 104 10.37 -12.26 -22.55
CA MET A 104 11.17 -13.46 -22.28
C MET A 104 11.02 -14.53 -23.38
N PRO A 105 12.03 -15.39 -23.59
CA PRO A 105 11.90 -16.59 -24.42
C PRO A 105 10.74 -17.48 -23.96
N GLN A 106 10.00 -18.09 -24.90
CA GLN A 106 8.80 -18.91 -24.62
C GLN A 106 9.03 -20.03 -23.59
N SER A 107 10.25 -20.60 -23.53
CA SER A 107 10.63 -21.61 -22.54
C SER A 107 10.67 -21.07 -21.11
N LEU A 108 10.97 -19.79 -20.93
CA LEU A 108 11.02 -19.09 -19.65
C LEU A 108 9.68 -18.44 -19.28
N GLN A 109 8.83 -18.12 -20.26
CA GLN A 109 7.48 -17.58 -20.01
C GLN A 109 6.60 -18.57 -19.23
N LYS A 110 6.65 -19.86 -19.59
CA LYS A 110 5.94 -20.91 -18.83
C LYS A 110 6.41 -20.98 -17.38
N ILE A 111 7.72 -20.89 -17.15
CA ILE A 111 8.30 -20.89 -15.81
C ILE A 111 7.91 -19.61 -15.05
N ALA A 112 7.89 -18.45 -15.69
CA ALA A 112 7.47 -17.19 -15.05
C ALA A 112 5.97 -17.17 -14.69
N ASN A 113 5.13 -17.80 -15.50
CA ASN A 113 3.70 -17.96 -15.21
C ASN A 113 3.43 -19.08 -14.18
N ASP A 114 4.24 -20.14 -14.14
CA ASP A 114 4.14 -21.24 -13.17
C ASP A 114 4.79 -20.87 -11.81
N ILE A 115 5.78 -19.97 -11.80
CA ILE A 115 6.17 -19.17 -10.64
C ILE A 115 5.17 -18.01 -10.51
N GLU A 116 3.87 -18.31 -10.55
CA GLU A 116 3.06 -17.80 -9.47
C GLU A 116 3.75 -18.29 -8.20
N VAL A 117 4.65 -17.48 -7.62
CA VAL A 117 4.78 -17.49 -6.16
C VAL A 117 3.33 -17.45 -5.72
N PRO A 118 2.83 -18.50 -5.06
CA PRO A 118 1.53 -18.37 -4.48
C PRO A 118 1.67 -17.25 -3.45
N LEU A 119 1.23 -16.06 -3.83
CA LEU A 119 0.34 -15.29 -2.99
C LEU A 119 -0.95 -16.12 -2.83
N LYS A 120 -0.82 -17.38 -2.38
CA LYS A 120 -1.89 -18.14 -1.77
C LYS A 120 -2.09 -17.42 -0.46
N VAL A 121 -2.95 -16.42 -0.52
CA VAL A 121 -3.92 -16.19 0.53
C VAL A 121 -4.58 -17.55 0.77
N LYS A 122 -4.16 -18.22 1.84
CA LYS A 122 -4.80 -19.41 2.38
C LYS A 122 -5.22 -19.08 3.80
#